data_AF-A0AAX3VWR8-F1
#
_entry.id   AF-A0AAX3VWR8-F1
#
_cell.length_a   1.000
_cell.length_b   1.000
_cell.length_c   1.000
_cell.angle_alpha   90.00
_cell.angle_beta   90.00
_cell.angle_gamma   90.00
#
_symmetry.space_group_name_H-M   'P 1'
#
loop_
_entity.id
_entity.type
_entity.pdbx_description
1 polymer ?
#
loop_
_entity_poly.entity_id
_entity_poly.type
_entity_poly.pdbx_seq_one_letter_code
_entity_poly.pdbx_strand_id
1 'polypeptide(L)'
;MTFGDLYELQCKVFEPATANFSIHELKGLLNSLLNNFPHTVDDKGIRRPYKPGMDESIMWFKCYDHVITLMNLKRDESKNRRTFWISIIALVVSVVTAVLQIAFPAS
;
A
#
# COMPACT_ATOMS: atom_id res chain seq x y z
N MET A 1 -23.49 2.90 6.06
CA MET A 1 -22.80 1.59 6.21
C MET A 1 -23.20 1.06 7.56
N THR A 2 -23.69 -0.18 7.62
CA THR A 2 -24.00 -0.84 8.89
C THR A 2 -22.70 -1.37 9.52
N PHE A 3 -22.72 -1.68 10.82
CA PHE A 3 -21.59 -2.33 11.49
C PHE A 3 -21.15 -3.63 10.77
N GLY A 4 -22.12 -4.40 10.25
CA GLY A 4 -21.87 -5.64 9.51
C GLY A 4 -21.07 -5.43 8.23
N ASP A 5 -21.40 -4.41 7.44
CA ASP A 5 -20.64 -4.11 6.21
C ASP A 5 -19.19 -3.73 6.55
N LEU A 6 -18.97 -3.00 7.66
CA LEU A 6 -17.65 -2.53 8.09
C LEU A 6 -16.81 -3.68 8.63
N TYR A 7 -17.47 -4.66 9.27
CA TYR A 7 -16.87 -5.93 9.68
C TYR A 7 -16.47 -6.81 8.49
N GLU A 8 -17.33 -6.96 7.48
CA GLU A 8 -16.98 -7.67 6.24
C GLU A 8 -15.81 -7.00 5.51
N LEU A 9 -15.80 -5.67 5.46
CA LEU A 9 -14.69 -4.91 4.89
C LEU A 9 -13.39 -5.17 5.68
N GLN A 10 -13.47 -5.23 7.01
CA GLN A 10 -12.33 -5.60 7.84
C GLN A 10 -11.85 -7.02 7.55
N CYS A 11 -12.75 -8.00 7.49
CA CYS A 11 -12.39 -9.38 7.14
C CYS A 11 -11.64 -9.45 5.82
N LYS A 12 -12.15 -8.76 4.79
CA LYS A 12 -11.51 -8.70 3.47
C LYS A 12 -10.16 -7.97 3.50
N VAL A 13 -10.04 -6.88 4.23
CA VAL A 13 -8.78 -6.10 4.29
C VAL A 13 -7.68 -6.88 5.02
N PHE A 14 -8.03 -7.61 6.08
CA PHE A 14 -7.08 -8.37 6.90
C PHE A 14 -6.91 -9.83 6.45
N GLU A 15 -7.60 -10.26 5.40
CA GLU A 15 -7.38 -11.57 4.81
C GLU A 15 -5.94 -11.71 4.28
N PRO A 16 -5.27 -12.86 4.49
CA PRO A 16 -3.91 -13.08 3.98
C PRO A 16 -3.79 -12.91 2.47
N ALA A 17 -4.87 -13.19 1.73
CA ALA A 17 -4.92 -13.02 0.28
C ALA A 17 -4.74 -11.56 -0.15
N THR A 18 -5.11 -10.60 0.69
CA THR A 18 -5.02 -9.16 0.41
C THR A 18 -3.57 -8.66 0.38
N ALA A 19 -2.65 -9.37 1.01
CA ALA A 19 -1.21 -9.11 0.88
C ALA A 19 -0.68 -9.33 -0.56
N ASN A 20 -1.37 -10.17 -1.34
CA ASN A 20 -1.01 -10.45 -2.74
C ASN A 20 -1.64 -9.48 -3.74
N PHE A 21 -2.49 -8.56 -3.29
CA PHE A 21 -3.15 -7.61 -4.18
C PHE A 21 -2.14 -6.68 -4.87
N SER A 22 -2.45 -6.33 -6.10
CA SER A 22 -1.75 -5.30 -6.84
C SER A 22 -2.01 -3.91 -6.23
N ILE A 23 -1.15 -2.93 -6.53
CA ILE A 23 -1.35 -1.54 -6.11
C ILE A 23 -2.70 -0.98 -6.62
N HIS A 24 -3.17 -1.44 -7.78
CA HIS A 24 -4.46 -0.98 -8.32
C HIS A 24 -5.64 -1.52 -7.51
N GLU A 25 -5.59 -2.79 -7.12
CA GLU A 25 -6.62 -3.40 -6.26
C GLU A 25 -6.61 -2.80 -4.86
N LEU A 26 -5.43 -2.53 -4.28
CA LEU A 26 -5.32 -1.83 -2.99
C LEU A 26 -5.90 -0.41 -3.05
N LYS A 27 -5.72 0.31 -4.17
CA LYS A 27 -6.39 1.60 -4.39
C LYS A 27 -7.90 1.47 -4.52
N GLY A 28 -8.38 0.40 -5.15
CA GLY A 28 -9.81 0.09 -5.23
C GLY A 28 -10.43 -0.14 -3.85
N LEU A 29 -9.76 -0.92 -3.00
CA LEU A 29 -10.14 -1.12 -1.61
C LEU A 29 -10.13 0.19 -0.82
N LEU A 30 -9.07 1.00 -0.97
CA LEU A 30 -8.97 2.31 -0.31
C LEU A 30 -10.12 3.24 -0.72
N ASN A 31 -10.46 3.31 -2.02
CA ASN A 31 -11.58 4.10 -2.50
C ASN A 31 -12.92 3.59 -1.96
N SER A 32 -13.11 2.27 -1.90
CA SER A 32 -14.31 1.67 -1.29
C SER A 32 -14.42 2.06 0.19
N LEU A 33 -13.30 2.05 0.91
CA LEU A 33 -13.22 2.39 2.33
C LEU A 33 -13.48 3.88 2.58
N LEU A 34 -12.96 4.77 1.72
CA LEU A 34 -13.20 6.22 1.77
C LEU A 34 -14.66 6.59 1.43
N ASN A 35 -15.25 5.94 0.42
CA ASN A 35 -16.65 6.16 0.06
C ASN A 35 -17.60 5.74 1.19
N ASN A 36 -17.16 4.78 1.99
CA ASN A 36 -17.90 4.25 3.13
C ASN A 36 -17.45 4.87 4.46
N PHE A 37 -16.90 6.10 4.44
CA PHE A 37 -16.50 6.78 5.67
C PHE A 37 -17.64 6.76 6.70
N PRO A 38 -17.36 6.28 7.92
CA PRO A 38 -18.40 6.03 8.89
C PRO A 38 -18.96 7.39 9.32
N HIS A 39 -20.28 7.53 9.21
CA HIS A 39 -21.02 8.70 9.63
C HIS A 39 -22.23 8.32 10.47
N THR A 40 -22.52 9.14 11.48
CA THR A 40 -23.80 9.17 12.17
C THR A 40 -24.72 10.18 11.50
N VAL A 41 -26.03 10.00 11.65
CA VAL A 41 -27.03 10.96 11.17
C VAL A 41 -27.60 11.64 12.41
N ASP A 42 -27.49 12.97 12.47
CA ASP A 42 -28.08 13.77 13.55
C ASP A 42 -29.60 13.83 13.41
N ASP A 43 -30.32 14.28 14.44
CA ASP A 43 -31.80 14.39 14.46
C ASP A 43 -32.36 15.28 13.32
N LYS A 44 -31.49 16.05 12.67
CA LYS A 44 -31.77 16.93 11.52
C LYS A 44 -31.45 16.30 10.16
N GLY A 45 -31.11 15.01 10.12
CA GLY A 45 -30.69 14.32 8.90
C GLY A 45 -29.27 14.67 8.41
N ILE A 46 -28.49 15.40 9.21
CA ILE A 46 -27.14 15.85 8.82
C ILE A 46 -26.13 14.75 9.13
N ARG A 47 -25.34 14.36 8.12
CA ARG A 47 -24.23 13.41 8.30
C ARG A 47 -23.12 14.04 9.13
N ARG A 48 -22.73 13.38 10.22
CA ARG A 48 -21.58 13.73 11.04
C ARG A 48 -20.60 12.56 11.09
N PRO A 49 -19.28 12.80 11.15
CA PRO A 49 -18.33 11.73 11.42
C PRO A 49 -18.66 11.07 12.77
N TYR A 50 -18.37 9.76 12.90
CA TYR A 50 -18.44 9.12 14.20
C TYR A 50 -17.56 9.87 15.21
N LYS A 51 -18.01 9.94 16.46
CA LYS A 51 -17.19 10.52 17.53
C LYS A 51 -15.88 9.72 17.66
N PRO A 52 -14.73 10.39 17.89
CA PRO A 52 -13.48 9.70 18.19
C PRO A 52 -13.68 8.75 19.38
N GLY A 53 -13.34 7.48 19.22
CA GLY A 53 -13.46 6.46 20.27
C GLY A 53 -14.70 5.55 20.19
N MET A 54 -15.54 5.69 19.17
CA MET A 54 -16.57 4.70 18.84
C MET A 54 -15.94 3.48 18.16
N ASP A 55 -16.39 2.26 18.46
CA ASP A 55 -15.81 1.01 17.92
C ASP A 55 -15.75 1.00 16.38
N GLU A 56 -16.76 1.55 15.70
CA GLU A 56 -16.80 1.62 14.23
C GLU A 56 -15.74 2.55 13.66
N SER A 57 -15.50 3.69 14.34
CA SER A 57 -14.44 4.62 13.95
C SER A 57 -13.06 3.97 14.10
N ILE A 58 -12.85 3.21 15.18
CA ILE A 58 -11.60 2.49 15.45
C ILE A 58 -11.39 1.39 14.41
N MET A 59 -12.41 0.58 14.11
CA MET A 59 -12.34 -0.46 13.07
C MET A 59 -12.04 0.14 11.70
N TRP A 60 -12.70 1.22 11.33
CA TRP A 60 -12.45 1.90 10.05
C TRP A 60 -11.00 2.40 9.96
N PHE A 61 -10.51 3.07 11.00
CA PHE A 61 -9.11 3.56 11.03
C PHE A 61 -8.10 2.41 10.94
N LYS A 62 -8.35 1.28 11.60
CA LYS A 62 -7.50 0.08 11.49
C LYS A 62 -7.47 -0.47 10.05
N CYS A 63 -8.62 -0.52 9.38
CA CYS A 63 -8.69 -0.97 8.00
C CYS A 63 -7.96 0.00 7.06
N TYR A 64 -8.17 1.31 7.25
CA TYR A 64 -7.49 2.35 6.49
C TYR A 64 -5.97 2.25 6.65
N ASP A 65 -5.49 2.18 7.89
CA ASP A 65 -4.06 2.09 8.20
C ASP A 65 -3.44 0.85 7.58
N HIS A 66 -4.09 -0.32 7.71
CA HIS A 66 -3.61 -1.56 7.13
C HIS A 66 -3.48 -1.51 5.59
N VAL A 67 -4.48 -0.96 4.89
CA VAL A 67 -4.41 -0.78 3.43
C VAL A 67 -3.26 0.14 3.04
N ILE A 68 -3.05 1.25 3.77
CA ILE A 68 -1.93 2.16 3.53
C ILE A 68 -0.58 1.48 3.78
N THR A 69 -0.47 0.69 4.84
CA THR A 69 0.74 -0.12 5.11
C THR A 69 1.04 -1.07 3.96
N LEU A 70 0.04 -1.83 3.48
CA LEU A 70 0.20 -2.75 2.34
C LEU A 70 0.65 -2.01 1.08
N MET A 71 0.06 -0.84 0.81
CA MET A 71 0.46 -0.01 -0.34
C MET A 71 1.90 0.49 -0.22
N ASN A 72 2.34 0.89 0.98
CA ASN A 72 3.72 1.32 1.22
C ASN A 72 4.71 0.18 1.07
N LEU A 73 4.40 -1.01 1.63
CA LEU A 73 5.22 -2.21 1.46
C LEU A 73 5.41 -2.57 -0.01
N LYS A 74 4.33 -2.60 -0.81
CA LYS A 74 4.41 -2.86 -2.26
C LYS A 74 5.24 -1.80 -3.00
N ARG A 75 5.11 -0.53 -2.60
CA ARG A 75 5.91 0.57 -3.19
C ARG A 75 7.40 0.39 -2.86
N ASP A 76 7.73 0.00 -1.63
CA ASP A 76 9.11 -0.18 -1.21
C ASP A 76 9.72 -1.44 -1.82
N GLU A 77 8.98 -2.54 -1.97
CA GLU A 77 9.39 -3.71 -2.76
C GLU A 77 9.74 -3.31 -4.20
N SER A 78 8.88 -2.50 -4.84
CA SER A 78 9.14 -2.04 -6.21
C SER A 78 10.38 -1.14 -6.29
N LYS A 79 10.62 -0.28 -5.29
CA LYS A 79 11.82 0.56 -5.24
C LYS A 79 13.06 -0.28 -5.02
N ASN A 80 13.04 -1.18 -4.05
CA ASN A 80 14.17 -2.07 -3.74
C ASN A 80 14.52 -2.93 -4.95
N ARG A 81 13.54 -3.47 -5.67
CA ARG A 81 13.77 -4.21 -6.92
C ARG A 81 14.44 -3.34 -7.97
N ARG A 82 14.04 -2.08 -8.14
CA ARG A 82 14.70 -1.14 -9.07
C ARG A 82 16.15 -0.86 -8.64
N THR A 83 16.37 -0.55 -7.37
CA THR A 83 17.71 -0.29 -6.83
C THR A 83 18.63 -1.50 -7.02
N PHE A 84 18.11 -2.71 -6.81
CA PHE A 84 18.84 -3.95 -7.05
C PHE A 84 19.22 -4.15 -8.52
N TRP A 85 18.32 -3.84 -9.46
CA TRP A 85 18.68 -3.90 -10.88
C TRP A 85 19.71 -2.84 -11.28
N ILE A 86 19.64 -1.64 -10.70
CA ILE A 86 20.63 -0.58 -10.91
C ILE A 86 22.01 -1.03 -10.42
N SER A 87 22.10 -1.67 -9.25
CA SER A 87 23.38 -2.15 -8.72
C SER A 87 23.98 -3.28 -9.58
N ILE A 88 23.15 -4.18 -10.12
CA ILE A 88 23.62 -5.18 -11.09
C ILE A 88 24.24 -4.51 -12.33
N ILE A 89 23.56 -3.51 -12.91
CA ILE A 89 24.06 -2.79 -14.09
C ILE A 89 25.39 -2.10 -13.78
N ALA A 90 25.50 -1.45 -12.62
CA ALA A 90 26.74 -0.81 -12.20
C ALA A 90 27.91 -1.81 -12.08
N LEU A 91 27.64 -3.00 -11.56
CA LEU A 91 28.63 -4.07 -11.45
C LEU A 91 29.09 -4.55 -12.83
N VAL A 92 28.14 -4.78 -13.76
CA VAL A 92 28.47 -5.19 -15.14
C VAL A 92 29.33 -4.13 -15.84
N VAL A 93 28.97 -2.85 -15.73
CA VAL A 93 29.76 -1.75 -16.31
C VAL A 93 31.17 -1.71 -15.71
N SER A 94 31.30 -1.89 -14.40
CA SER A 94 32.62 -1.94 -13.73
C SER A 94 33.48 -3.09 -14.26
N VAL A 95 32.92 -4.29 -14.41
CA VAL A 95 33.63 -5.46 -14.95
C VAL A 95 34.04 -5.24 -16.40
N VAL A 96 33.13 -4.75 -17.25
CA VAL A 96 33.43 -4.47 -18.67
C VAL A 96 34.54 -3.43 -18.79
N THR A 97 34.51 -2.38 -17.97
CA THR A 97 35.55 -1.34 -17.95
C THR A 97 36.90 -1.92 -17.56
N ALA A 98 36.95 -2.79 -16.54
CA ALA A 98 38.18 -3.45 -16.13
C ALA A 98 38.75 -4.37 -17.23
N VAL A 99 37.89 -5.15 -17.89
CA VAL A 99 38.30 -6.00 -19.02
C VAL A 99 38.84 -5.17 -20.17
N LEU A 100 38.19 -4.05 -20.51
CA LEU A 100 38.67 -3.14 -21.56
C LEU A 100 40.03 -2.52 -21.21
N GLN A 101 40.26 -2.15 -19.95
CA GLN A 101 41.56 -1.62 -19.50
C GLN A 101 42.69 -2.67 -19.60
N ILE A 102 42.38 -3.94 -19.36
CA ILE A 102 43.37 -5.03 -19.48
C ILE A 102 43.62 -5.37 -20.96
N ALA A 103 42.57 -5.40 -21.78
CA ALA A 103 42.65 -5.76 -23.19
C ALA A 103 43.26 -4.66 -24.06
N PHE A 104 43.04 -3.38 -23.70
CA PHE A 104 43.57 -2.21 -24.38
C PHE A 104 44.25 -1.28 -23.38
N PRO A 105 45.45 -1.64 -22.88
CA PRO A 105 46.23 -0.71 -22.10
C PRO A 105 46.51 0.52 -22.97
N ALA A 106 46.11 1.70 -22.49
CA ALA A 106 46.40 2.96 -23.17
C ALA A 106 47.92 3.07 -23.35
N SER A 107 48.38 3.00 -24.59
CA SER A 107 49.77 3.15 -25.01
C SER A 107 50.30 4.55 -24.79
#